data_AF-A0A520YMP5-F1
#
_entry.id   AF-A0A520YMP5-F1
#
_cell.length_a   1.000
_cell.length_b   1.000
_cell.length_c   1.000
_cell.angle_alpha   90.00
_cell.angle_beta   90.00
_cell.angle_gamma   90.00
#
_symmetry.space_group_name_H-M   'P 1'
#
loop_
_entity.id
_entity.type
_entity.pdbx_description
1 polymer ?
#
loop_
_entity_poly.entity_id
_entity_poly.type
_entity_poly.pdbx_seq_one_letter_code
_entity_poly.pdbx_strand_id
1 'polypeptide(L)'
;MKERNVGGLRCSEVLAALSEYVDGELDRSMVDKVENHLLGCPNCERFGRNFGSMVVSLRKESQQSPEAELEVMSRLLERLRSAKTEA
;
A
#
# COMPACT_ATOMS: atom_id res chain seq x y z
N MET A 1 2.49 -17.51 -19.51
CA MET A 1 1.81 -16.21 -19.31
C MET A 1 2.18 -15.32 -20.49
N LYS A 2 1.20 -14.76 -21.23
CA LYS A 2 1.51 -13.86 -22.36
C LYS A 2 1.64 -12.44 -21.82
N GLU A 3 2.80 -11.83 -22.03
CA GLU A 3 3.04 -10.43 -21.70
C GLU A 3 2.13 -9.52 -22.54
N ARG A 4 1.63 -8.46 -21.92
CA ARG A 4 0.75 -7.46 -22.53
C ARG A 4 1.29 -6.07 -22.24
N ASN A 5 1.10 -5.14 -23.17
CA ASN A 5 1.33 -3.72 -22.95
C ASN A 5 -0.03 -3.02 -22.85
N VAL A 6 -0.32 -2.42 -21.70
CA VAL A 6 -1.58 -1.73 -21.38
C VAL A 6 -1.23 -0.48 -20.57
N GLY A 7 -1.82 0.67 -20.89
CA GLY A 7 -1.57 1.92 -20.15
C GLY A 7 -0.12 2.42 -20.22
N GLY A 8 0.65 1.96 -21.21
CA GLY A 8 2.07 2.30 -21.36
C GLY A 8 3.02 1.47 -20.50
N LEU A 9 2.54 0.39 -19.85
CA LEU A 9 3.35 -0.55 -19.09
C LEU A 9 3.18 -1.97 -19.60
N ARG A 10 4.25 -2.75 -19.53
CA ARG A 10 4.25 -4.20 -19.66
C ARG A 10 3.87 -4.87 -18.35
N CYS A 11 3.38 -6.10 -18.41
CA CYS A 11 3.08 -6.88 -17.21
C CYS A 11 4.28 -7.00 -16.26
N SER A 12 5.49 -7.17 -16.80
CA SER A 12 6.73 -7.24 -16.02
C SER A 12 7.02 -5.94 -15.26
N GLU A 13 6.77 -4.79 -15.88
CA GLU A 13 6.96 -3.46 -15.29
C GLU A 13 5.94 -3.20 -14.17
N VAL A 14 4.69 -3.63 -14.36
CA VAL A 14 3.69 -3.58 -13.28
C VAL A 14 4.12 -4.45 -12.10
N LEU A 15 4.55 -5.69 -12.35
CA LEU A 15 4.98 -6.59 -11.28
C LEU A 15 6.16 -6.02 -10.48
N ALA A 16 7.10 -5.35 -11.14
CA ALA A 16 8.22 -4.67 -10.48
C ALA A 16 7.75 -3.49 -9.61
N ALA A 17 6.72 -2.76 -10.04
CA ALA A 17 6.21 -1.58 -9.34
C ALA A 17 5.22 -1.90 -8.19
N LEU A 18 4.72 -3.14 -8.08
CA LEU A 18 3.66 -3.46 -7.13
C LEU A 18 4.05 -3.28 -5.66
N SER A 19 5.32 -3.47 -5.29
CA SER A 19 5.77 -3.24 -3.90
C SER A 19 5.69 -1.76 -3.54
N GLU A 20 6.34 -0.90 -4.33
CA GLU A 20 6.29 0.56 -4.18
C GLU A 20 4.85 1.09 -4.24
N TYR A 21 3.99 0.47 -5.06
CA TYR A 21 2.57 0.81 -5.15
C TYR A 21 1.83 0.58 -3.82
N VAL A 22 2.01 -0.58 -3.18
CA VAL A 22 1.30 -0.88 -1.92
C VAL A 22 1.87 -0.11 -0.73
N ASP A 23 3.12 0.32 -0.82
CA ASP A 23 3.79 1.15 0.18
C ASP A 23 3.54 2.65 -0.04
N GLY A 24 2.91 3.03 -1.17
CA GLY A 24 2.54 4.41 -1.47
C GLY A 24 3.72 5.28 -1.91
N GLU A 25 4.77 4.67 -2.44
CA GLU A 25 6.03 5.33 -2.83
C GLU A 25 6.06 5.77 -4.30
N LEU A 26 5.09 5.31 -5.10
CA LEU A 26 4.97 5.71 -6.50
C LEU A 26 4.46 7.15 -6.64
N ASP A 27 5.00 7.86 -7.64
CA ASP A 27 4.43 9.13 -8.07
C ASP A 27 3.04 8.94 -8.70
N ARG A 28 2.28 10.05 -8.79
CA ARG A 28 0.91 10.02 -9.30
C ARG A 28 0.80 9.47 -10.72
N SER A 29 1.76 9.81 -11.59
CA SER A 29 1.73 9.35 -12.98
C SER A 29 1.94 7.84 -13.07
N MET A 30 2.82 7.28 -12.25
CA MET A 30 3.08 5.85 -12.21
C MET A 30 1.93 5.08 -11.57
N VAL A 31 1.29 5.62 -10.52
CA VAL A 31 0.03 5.08 -9.96
C VAL A 31 -1.02 4.96 -11.05
N ASP A 32 -1.30 6.03 -11.80
CA ASP A 32 -2.33 6.02 -12.83
C ASP A 32 -2.02 4.97 -13.93
N LYS A 33 -0.74 4.79 -14.31
CA LYS A 33 -0.34 3.75 -15.29
C LYS A 33 -0.54 2.34 -14.76
N VAL A 34 -0.16 2.09 -13.50
CA VAL A 34 -0.35 0.78 -12.83
C VAL A 34 -1.84 0.44 -12.74
N GLU A 35 -2.67 1.36 -12.27
CA GLU A 35 -4.12 1.16 -12.16
C GLU A 35 -4.77 0.88 -13.53
N ASN A 36 -4.42 1.65 -14.55
CA ASN A 36 -4.88 1.42 -15.92
C ASN A 36 -4.49 0.03 -16.45
N HIS A 37 -3.27 -0.43 -16.15
CA HIS A 37 -2.84 -1.77 -16.55
C HIS A 37 -3.59 -2.86 -15.78
N LEU A 38 -3.78 -2.72 -14.47
CA LEU A 38 -4.51 -3.68 -13.65
C LEU A 38 -5.96 -3.85 -14.15
N LEU A 39 -6.61 -2.77 -14.58
CA LEU A 39 -7.96 -2.81 -15.15
C LEU A 39 -8.01 -3.41 -16.56
N GLY A 40 -6.97 -3.24 -17.39
CA GLY A 40 -6.96 -3.69 -18.78
C GLY A 40 -6.24 -5.02 -19.06
N CYS A 41 -5.64 -5.66 -18.04
CA CYS A 41 -4.91 -6.91 -18.16
C CYS A 41 -5.44 -7.97 -17.18
N PRO A 42 -6.18 -9.00 -17.64
CA PRO A 42 -6.76 -10.03 -16.76
C PRO A 42 -5.74 -10.79 -15.91
N ASN A 43 -4.52 -10.97 -16.41
CA ASN A 43 -3.45 -11.63 -15.67
C ASN A 43 -2.99 -10.78 -14.48
N CYS A 44 -2.77 -9.49 -14.73
CA CYS A 44 -2.33 -8.54 -13.71
C CYS A 44 -3.47 -8.19 -12.75
N GLU A 45 -4.73 -8.13 -13.21
CA GLU A 45 -5.90 -7.97 -12.35
C GLU A 45 -5.98 -9.10 -11.31
N ARG A 46 -5.91 -10.36 -11.76
CA ARG A 46 -5.96 -11.53 -10.89
C ARG A 46 -4.77 -11.56 -9.93
N PHE A 47 -3.56 -11.30 -10.43
CA PHE A 47 -2.36 -11.28 -9.60
C PHE A 47 -2.40 -10.16 -8.56
N GLY A 48 -2.70 -8.93 -8.98
CA GLY A 48 -2.77 -7.74 -8.12
C GLY A 48 -3.80 -7.89 -7.01
N ARG A 49 -4.96 -8.49 -7.30
CA ARG A 49 -5.98 -8.84 -6.29
C ARG A 49 -5.42 -9.78 -5.22
N ASN A 50 -4.73 -10.84 -5.62
CA ASN A 50 -4.15 -11.81 -4.68
C ASN A 50 -3.02 -11.18 -3.87
N PHE A 51 -2.14 -10.42 -4.53
CA PHE A 51 -1.03 -9.72 -3.89
C PHE A 51 -1.52 -8.72 -2.85
N GLY A 52 -2.48 -7.85 -3.20
CA GLY A 52 -3.07 -6.89 -2.28
C GLY A 52 -3.76 -7.56 -1.09
N SER A 53 -4.46 -8.67 -1.31
CA SER A 53 -5.05 -9.47 -0.22
C SER A 53 -4.00 -10.00 0.75
N MET A 54 -2.89 -10.55 0.24
CA MET A 54 -1.77 -11.02 1.07
C MET A 54 -1.17 -9.89 1.90
N VAL A 55 -0.93 -8.72 1.29
CA VAL A 55 -0.38 -7.54 1.99
C VAL A 55 -1.32 -7.09 3.13
N VAL A 56 -2.63 -7.05 2.87
CA VAL A 56 -3.63 -6.70 3.90
C VAL A 56 -3.62 -7.70 5.06
N SER A 57 -3.56 -9.01 4.79
CA SER A 57 -3.49 -10.03 5.83
C SER A 57 -2.24 -9.89 6.70
N LEU A 58 -1.07 -9.71 6.09
CA LEU A 58 0.19 -9.53 6.81
C LEU A 58 0.19 -8.25 7.67
N ARG A 59 -0.33 -7.14 7.13
CA ARG A 59 -0.45 -5.88 7.89
C ARG A 59 -1.37 -6.05 9.11
N LYS A 60 -2.47 -6.79 8.97
CA LYS A 60 -3.39 -7.08 10.08
C LYS A 60 -2.73 -7.93 11.17
N GLU A 61 -2.00 -8.98 10.80
CA GLU A 61 -1.28 -9.82 11.75
C GLU A 61 -0.19 -9.03 12.50
N SER A 62 0.55 -8.17 11.79
CA SER A 62 1.56 -7.30 12.41
C SER A 62 0.99 -6.27 13.39
N GLN A 63 -0.30 -5.93 13.29
CA GLN A 63 -0.96 -4.95 14.15
C GLN A 63 -1.53 -5.56 15.45
N GLN A 64 -1.34 -6.86 15.70
CA GLN A 64 -1.94 -7.56 16.84
C GLN A 64 -1.16 -7.40 18.17
N SER A 65 -0.57 -6.23 18.45
CA SER A 65 -0.08 -5.91 19.80
C SER A 65 -0.93 -4.79 20.42
N PRO A 66 -2.07 -5.12 21.06
CA PRO A 66 -2.95 -4.14 21.71
C PRO A 66 -2.24 -3.38 22.83
N GLU A 67 -1.26 -4.01 23.47
CA GLU A 67 -0.49 -3.45 24.58
C GLU A 67 0.40 -2.28 24.11
N ALA A 68 1.07 -2.45 22.97
CA ALA A 68 1.90 -1.39 22.37
C ALA A 68 1.05 -0.21 21.87
N GLU A 69 -0.17 -0.47 21.37
CA GLU A 69 -1.07 0.56 20.87
C GLU A 69 -1.54 1.52 21.98
N LEU A 70 -1.91 0.98 23.14
CA LEU A 70 -2.34 1.78 24.30
C LEU A 70 -1.21 2.63 24.90
N GLU A 71 0.01 2.10 24.97
CA GLU A 71 1.17 2.84 25.47
C GLU A 71 1.54 4.00 24.54
N VAL A 72 1.60 3.75 23.23
CA VAL A 72 1.90 4.78 22.23
C VAL A 72 0.82 5.86 22.20
N MET A 73 -0.47 5.47 22.26
CA MET A 73 -1.58 6.43 22.35
C MET A 73 -1.50 7.29 23.61
N SER A 74 -1.19 6.69 24.77
CA SER A 74 -1.10 7.42 26.03
C SER A 74 0.01 8.48 25.97
N ARG A 75 1.20 8.09 25.47
CA ARG A 75 2.34 9.00 25.28
C ARG A 75 2.05 10.10 24.25
N LEU A 76 1.34 9.78 23.17
CA LEU A 76 0.94 10.77 22.16
C LEU A 76 -0.02 11.81 22.75
N LEU A 77 -1.05 11.36 23.47
CA LEU A 77 -2.03 12.24 24.11
C LEU A 77 -1.38 13.15 25.15
N GLU A 78 -0.42 12.64 25.93
CA GLU A 78 0.34 13.43 26.89
C GLU A 78 1.12 14.56 26.19
N ARG A 79 1.84 14.25 25.10
CA ARG A 79 2.56 15.26 24.30
C ARG A 79 1.65 16.29 23.64
N LEU A 80 0.49 15.87 23.13
CA LEU A 80 -0.49 16.80 22.55
C LEU A 80 -1.08 17.74 23.60
N ARG A 81 -1.27 17.26 24.84
CA ARG A 81 -1.73 18.11 25.96
C ARG A 81 -0.67 19.12 26.37
N SER A 82 0.60 18.71 26.51
CA SER A 82 1.68 19.63 26.88
C SER A 82 1.88 20.71 25.81
N ALA A 83 1.87 20.34 24.53
CA ALA A 83 2.00 21.28 23.40
C ALA A 83 0.85 22.30 23.31
N LYS A 84 -0.34 21.96 23.82
CA LYS A 84 -1.51 22.84 23.83
C LYS A 84 -1.57 23.75 25.07
N THR A 85 -0.77 23.45 26.10
CA THR A 85 -0.73 24.25 27.34
C THR A 85 0.36 25.32 27.29
N GLU A 86 1.31 25.19 26.36
CA GLU A 86 2.42 26.14 26.12
C GLU A 86 2.13 27.17 25.00
N ALA A 87 0.93 27.15 24.41
CA ALA A 87 0.46 28.05 23.36
C ALA A 87 -0.73 28.90 23.87
#